data_AF-A0A6I4XMQ4-F1
#
_entry.id   AF-A0A6I4XMQ4-F1
#
_cell.length_a   1.000
_cell.length_b   1.000
_cell.length_c   1.000
_cell.angle_alpha   90.00
_cell.angle_beta   90.00
_cell.angle_gamma   90.00
#
_symmetry.space_group_name_H-M   'P 1'
#
loop_
_entity.id
_entity.type
_entity.pdbx_description
1 polymer ?
#
loop_
_entity_poly.entity_id
_entity_poly.type
_entity_poly.pdbx_seq_one_letter_code
_entity_poly.pdbx_strand_id
1 'polypeptide(L)' 'MEEEKIFEKRWQLASTEQRARYNSLLSYYPTVDWTYKEKKYLLWLCQLDIDTFETFEVILDKFKHSNEKRANL' A
#
# COMPACT_ATOMS: atom_id res chain seq x y z
N MET A 1 -4.37 -12.77 -15.42
CA MET A 1 -4.09 -13.92 -14.48
C MET A 1 -5.15 -13.99 -13.38
N GLU A 2 -5.21 -15.04 -12.56
CA GLU A 2 -6.21 -15.15 -11.47
C GLU A 2 -6.11 -13.98 -10.46
N GLU A 3 -4.89 -13.60 -10.09
CA GLU A 3 -4.63 -12.47 -9.16
C GLU A 3 -5.16 -11.12 -9.67
N GLU A 4 -5.05 -10.87 -10.97
CA GLU A 4 -5.57 -9.67 -11.61
C GLU A 4 -7.10 -9.61 -11.56
N LYS A 5 -7.78 -10.74 -11.79
CA LYS A 5 -9.25 -10.82 -11.66
C LYS A 5 -9.70 -10.61 -10.22
N ILE A 6 -8.94 -11.13 -9.25
CA ILE A 6 -9.20 -10.92 -7.81
C ILE A 6 -9.01 -9.46 -7.44
N PHE A 7 -7.92 -8.84 -7.91
CA PHE A 7 -7.64 -7.42 -7.68
C PHE A 7 -8.79 -6.56 -8.22
N GLU A 8 -9.21 -6.77 -9.47
CA GLU A 8 -10.27 -5.96 -10.09
C GLU A 8 -11.59 -6.07 -9.31
N LYS A 9 -11.98 -7.27 -8.88
CA LYS A 9 -13.18 -7.45 -8.04
C LYS A 9 -13.08 -6.68 -6.73
N ARG A 10 -11.94 -6.71 -6.05
CA ARG A 10 -11.73 -5.98 -4.80
C ARG A 10 -11.68 -4.47 -5.04
N TRP A 11 -11.08 -4.03 -6.14
CA TRP A 11 -11.00 -2.64 -6.54
C TRP A 11 -12.40 -2.05 -6.76
N GLN A 12 -13.28 -2.78 -7.44
CA GLN A 12 -14.66 -2.38 -7.66
C GLN A 12 -15.46 -2.22 -6.35
N LEU A 13 -15.15 -3.03 -5.33
CA LEU A 13 -15.78 -2.95 -4.00
C LEU A 13 -15.18 -1.88 -3.08
N ALA A 14 -13.98 -1.37 -3.39
CA ALA A 14 -13.32 -0.37 -2.56
C ALA A 14 -14.04 0.99 -2.63
N SER A 15 -14.19 1.65 -1.48
CA SER A 15 -14.78 2.98 -1.41
C SER A 15 -13.88 4.04 -2.06
N THR A 16 -14.44 5.21 -2.36
CA THR A 16 -13.67 6.34 -2.90
C THR A 16 -12.47 6.70 -2.02
N GLU A 17 -12.64 6.66 -0.70
CA GLU A 17 -11.57 6.95 0.26
C GLU A 17 -10.47 5.89 0.23
N GLN A 18 -10.84 4.60 0.21
CA GLN A 18 -9.88 3.50 0.14
C GLN A 18 -9.06 3.56 -1.17
N ARG A 19 -9.70 3.90 -2.30
CA ARG A 19 -9.03 4.09 -3.58
C ARG A 19 -8.09 5.31 -3.55
N ALA A 20 -8.49 6.41 -2.90
CA ALA A 20 -7.64 7.58 -2.74
C ALA A 20 -6.39 7.27 -1.92
N ARG A 21 -6.54 6.56 -0.78
CA ARG A 21 -5.41 6.08 0.04
C ARG A 21 -4.48 5.18 -0.76
N TYR A 22 -5.03 4.23 -1.52
CA TYR A 22 -4.24 3.34 -2.37
C TYR A 22 -3.41 4.10 -3.41
N ASN A 23 -4.01 5.07 -4.11
CA ASN A 23 -3.31 5.89 -5.10
C ASN A 23 -2.22 6.76 -4.43
N SER A 24 -2.51 7.33 -3.26
CA SER A 24 -1.52 8.06 -2.46
C SER A 24 -0.33 7.17 -2.09
N LEU A 25 -0.61 5.96 -1.59
CA LEU A 25 0.41 4.98 -1.24
C LEU A 25 1.32 4.63 -2.42
N LEU A 26 0.76 4.38 -3.60
CA LEU A 26 1.54 4.10 -4.81
C LEU A 26 2.40 5.28 -5.24
N SER A 27 1.94 6.51 -5.04
CA SER A 27 2.65 7.73 -5.43
C SER A 27 3.95 7.94 -4.64
N TYR A 28 4.06 7.40 -3.42
CA TYR A 28 5.30 7.41 -2.63
C TYR A 28 6.38 6.47 -3.20
N TYR A 29 6.01 5.51 -4.05
CA TYR A 29 6.91 4.50 -4.61
C TYR A 29 6.83 4.45 -6.15
N PRO A 30 7.11 5.56 -6.86
CA PRO A 30 6.82 5.69 -8.29
C PRO A 30 7.71 4.82 -9.18
N THR A 31 8.85 4.34 -8.67
CA THR A 31 9.81 3.50 -9.41
C THR A 31 9.63 2.01 -9.18
N VAL A 32 8.69 1.60 -8.32
CA VAL A 32 8.43 0.20 -8.00
C VAL A 32 7.38 -0.34 -8.97
N ASP A 33 7.74 -1.37 -9.73
CA ASP A 33 6.77 -2.08 -10.57
C ASP A 33 6.05 -3.16 -9.75
N TRP A 34 4.89 -2.80 -9.24
CA TRP A 34 4.09 -3.68 -8.39
C TRP A 34 3.36 -4.75 -9.20
N THR A 35 3.57 -6.01 -8.84
CA THR A 35 2.79 -7.14 -9.37
C THR A 35 1.33 -7.07 -8.90
N TYR A 36 0.41 -7.71 -9.62
CA TYR A 36 -1.00 -7.79 -9.18
C TYR A 36 -1.18 -8.42 -7.79
N LYS A 37 -0.29 -9.36 -7.42
CA LYS A 37 -0.29 -9.98 -6.10
C LYS A 37 0.04 -8.95 -5.01
N GLU A 38 1.02 -8.08 -5.24
CA GLU A 38 1.39 -7.02 -4.30
C GLU A 38 0.34 -5.91 -4.26
N LYS A 39 -0.15 -5.46 -5.42
CA LYS A 39 -1.25 -4.50 -5.54
C LYS A 39 -2.48 -4.94 -4.73
N LYS A 40 -2.81 -6.24 -4.74
CA LYS A 40 -3.87 -6.82 -3.92
C LYS A 40 -3.64 -6.63 -2.42
N TYR A 41 -2.41 -6.84 -1.94
CA TYR A 41 -2.08 -6.64 -0.52
C TYR A 41 -2.10 -5.15 -0.13
N LEU A 42 -1.58 -4.28 -0.99
CA LEU A 42 -1.63 -2.83 -0.79
C LEU A 42 -3.08 -2.32 -0.72
N LEU A 43 -3.95 -2.80 -1.62
CA LEU A 43 -5.37 -2.46 -1.57
C LEU A 43 -6.04 -2.99 -0.29
N TRP A 44 -5.67 -4.18 0.16
CA TRP A 44 -6.19 -4.74 1.41
C TRP A 44 -5.79 -3.91 2.63
N LEU A 45 -4.57 -3.36 2.67
CA LEU A 45 -4.16 -2.43 3.72
C LEU A 45 -5.08 -1.20 3.74
N CYS A 46 -5.38 -0.62 2.59
CA CYS A 46 -6.26 0.56 2.50
C CYS A 46 -7.70 0.27 2.92
N GLN A 47 -8.11 -1.00 3.06
CA GLN A 47 -9.44 -1.41 3.51
C GLN A 47 -9.54 -1.61 5.03
N LEU A 48 -8.42 -1.58 5.74
CA LEU A 48 -8.41 -1.60 7.20
C LEU A 48 -9.09 -0.34 7.76
N ASP A 49 -9.57 -0.43 9.00
CA ASP A 49 -10.01 0.77 9.72
C ASP A 49 -8.88 1.81 9.79
N ILE A 50 -9.26 3.08 9.92
CA ILE A 50 -8.33 4.21 9.80
C ILE A 50 -7.19 4.13 10.82
N ASP A 51 -7.50 3.76 12.06
CA ASP A 51 -6.53 3.66 13.15
C ASP A 51 -5.48 2.57 12.87
N THR A 52 -5.93 1.43 12.35
CA THR A 52 -5.04 0.34 11.95
C THR A 52 -4.18 0.73 10.74
N PHE A 53 -4.75 1.41 9.75
CA PHE A 53 -4.00 1.88 8.57
C PHE A 53 -2.89 2.88 8.95
N GLU A 54 -3.21 3.89 9.76
CA GLU A 54 -2.23 4.87 10.25
C GLU A 54 -1.11 4.21 11.05
N THR A 55 -1.45 3.20 11.87
CA THR A 55 -0.43 2.42 12.61
C THR A 55 0.55 1.74 11.65
N PHE A 56 0.08 1.20 10.53
CA PHE A 56 0.95 0.62 9.50
C PHE A 56 1.85 1.68 8.85
N GLU A 57 1.33 2.87 8.54
CA GLU A 57 2.13 3.97 7.99
C GLU A 57 3.27 4.38 8.94
N VAL A 58 2.98 4.52 10.24
CA VAL A 58 3.99 4.83 11.26
C VAL A 58 5.07 3.74 11.35
N ILE A 59 4.68 2.46 11.24
CA ILE A 59 5.64 1.34 11.25
C ILE A 59 6.55 1.39 10.01
N LEU A 60 5.98 1.60 8.82
CA LEU A 60 6.73 1.71 7.57
C LEU A 60 7.71 2.89 7.61
N ASP A 61 7.28 4.02 8.14
CA ASP A 61 8.12 5.21 8.31
C ASP A 61 9.32 4.95 9.23
N LYS A 62 9.11 4.24 10.35
CA LYS A 62 10.21 3.82 11.24
C LYS A 62 11.23 2.91 10.55
N PHE A 63 10.79 2.00 9.68
CA PHE A 63 11.70 1.16 8.90
C PHE A 63 12.50 1.98 7.88
N LYS A 64 11.87 2.94 7.21
CA LYS A 64 12.54 3.83 6.25
C LYS A 64 13.65 4.64 6.92
N HIS A 65 13.35 5.30 8.02
CA HIS A 65 14.34 6.08 8.79
C HIS A 65 15.49 5.22 9.34
N SER A 66 15.22 3.96 9.71
CA SER A 66 16.26 3.02 10.13
C SER A 66 17.23 2.67 9.00
N ASN A 67 16.72 2.48 7.78
CA ASN A 67 17.54 2.18 6.61
C ASN A 67 18.34 3.39 6.11
N GLU A 68 17.77 4.60 6.15
CA GLU A 68 18.49 5.84 5.82
C GLU A 68 19.68 6.09 6.76
N LYS A 69 19.53 5.78 8.06
CA LYS A 69 20.66 5.85 9.01
C LYS A 69 21.75 4.83 8.71
N ARG A 70 21.40 3.64 8.19
CA ARG A 70 22.36 2.60 7.82
C ARG A 70 23.07 2.87 6.49
N ALA A 71 22.43 3.55 5.55
CA ALA A 71 23.03 3.91 4.26
C ALA A 71 24.06 5.06 4.36
N ASN A 72 24.03 5.83 5.46
CA ASN A 72 24.95 6.95 5.72
C ASN A 72 26.15 6.56 6.63
N LEU A 73 26.40 5.27 6.85
CA LEU A 73 27.56 4.70 7.54
C LEU A 73 28.40 3.90 6.56
#